data_AF-A0A1Y5TSN1-F1
#
_entry.id   AF-A0A1Y5TSN1-F1
#
_cell.length_a   1.000
_cell.length_b   1.000
_cell.length_c   1.000
_cell.angle_alpha   90.00
_cell.angle_beta   90.00
_cell.angle_gamma   90.00
#
_symmetry.space_group_name_H-M   'P 1'
#
loop_
_entity.id
_entity.type
_entity.pdbx_description
1 polymer ?
#
loop_
_entity_poly.entity_id
_entity_poly.type
_entity_poly.pdbx_seq_one_letter_code
_entity_poly.pdbx_strand_id
1 'polypeptide(L)' 'MEKNKCGNRYSPEVRERAVRMVFEHQGEFDSQSAAIKSIAPKIGCGPDTLRAWVRRAEADSGRRDGVTTAERDRIKALER' A
#
# COMPACT_ATOMS: atom_id res chain seq x y z
N MET A 1 7.46 -6.92 -26.07
CA MET A 1 7.73 -6.64 -24.64
C MET A 1 6.45 -6.04 -24.09
N GLU A 2 5.46 -6.88 -23.80
CA GLU A 2 4.10 -6.42 -23.53
C GLU A 2 3.58 -7.16 -22.31
N LYS A 3 3.85 -6.59 -21.14
CA LYS A 3 3.22 -7.02 -19.90
C LYS A 3 1.91 -6.25 -19.74
N ASN A 4 0.94 -6.53 -20.61
CA ASN A 4 -0.43 -6.12 -20.37
C ASN A 4 -1.16 -7.28 -19.67
N LYS A 5 -1.14 -7.27 -18.34
CA LYS A 5 -2.02 -8.09 -17.52
C LYS A 5 -2.51 -7.18 -16.38
N CYS A 6 -3.83 -7.10 -16.26
CA CYS A 6 -4.69 -6.27 -15.42
C CYS A 6 -4.38 -6.16 -13.90
N GLY A 7 -3.11 -6.03 -13.49
CA GLY A 7 -2.63 -6.17 -12.12
C GLY A 7 -2.45 -4.89 -11.30
N ASN A 8 -2.66 -3.69 -11.86
CA ASN A 8 -2.47 -2.43 -11.14
C ASN A 8 -3.55 -1.41 -11.54
N ARG A 9 -4.67 -1.35 -10.82
CA ARG A 9 -5.53 -0.14 -10.89
C ARG A 9 -4.80 1.10 -10.35
N TYR A 10 -3.71 0.90 -9.61
CA TYR A 10 -2.89 1.96 -9.02
C TYR A 10 -1.41 1.72 -9.33
N SER A 11 -0.72 2.70 -9.91
CA SER A 11 0.71 2.64 -10.17
C SER A 11 1.52 2.48 -8.87
N PRO A 12 2.72 1.87 -8.91
CA PRO A 12 3.60 1.78 -7.74
C PRO A 12 3.88 3.16 -7.12
N GLU A 13 4.05 4.19 -7.94
CA GLU A 13 4.20 5.58 -7.50
C GLU A 13 3.01 6.07 -6.67
N VAL A 14 1.78 5.71 -7.06
CA VAL A 14 0.55 6.07 -6.33
C VAL A 14 0.52 5.38 -4.98
N ARG A 15 0.94 4.11 -4.93
CA ARG A 15 1.03 3.34 -3.70
C ARG A 15 2.06 3.93 -2.73
N GLU A 16 3.27 4.20 -3.21
CA GLU A 16 4.34 4.76 -2.38
C GLU A 16 3.97 6.15 -1.88
N ARG A 17 3.39 6.98 -2.74
CA ARG A 17 2.86 8.30 -2.35
C ARG A 17 1.80 8.18 -1.27
N ALA A 18 0.85 7.25 -1.41
CA ALA A 18 -0.22 7.07 -0.44
C ALA A 18 0.28 6.58 0.92
N VAL A 19 1.21 5.63 0.92
CA VAL A 19 1.86 5.12 2.14
C VAL A 19 2.67 6.21 2.83
N ARG A 20 3.49 6.96 2.07
CA ARG A 20 4.27 8.08 2.61
C ARG A 20 3.37 9.13 3.25
N MET A 21 2.30 9.50 2.57
CA MET A 21 1.31 10.45 3.09
C MET A 21 0.68 9.96 4.40
N VAL A 22 0.40 8.66 4.56
CA VAL A 22 -0.11 8.12 5.83
C VAL A 22 0.94 8.27 6.94
N PHE A 23 2.20 7.94 6.69
CA PHE A 23 3.26 8.09 7.70
C PHE A 23 3.57 9.54 8.05
N GLU A 24 3.49 10.46 7.08
CA GLU A 24 3.67 11.90 7.32
C GLU A 24 2.55 12.48 8.19
N HIS A 25 1.30 12.12 7.91
CA HIS A 25 0.15 12.67 8.63
C HIS A 25 -0.29 11.85 9.85
N GLN A 26 0.28 10.67 10.13
CA GLN A 26 -0.18 9.81 11.23
C GLN A 26 -0.12 10.50 12.61
N GLY A 27 0.78 11.47 12.80
CA GLY A 27 0.91 12.23 14.05
C GLY A 27 -0.10 13.37 14.20
N GLU A 28 -0.78 13.76 13.11
CA GLU A 28 -1.84 14.77 13.12
C GLU A 28 -3.23 14.16 13.39
N PHE A 29 -3.33 12.83 13.35
CA PHE A 29 -4.57 12.10 13.60
C PHE A 29 -4.49 11.30 14.90
N ASP A 30 -5.63 11.12 15.56
CA ASP A 30 -5.77 10.31 16.78
C ASP A 30 -5.36 8.83 16.59
N SER A 31 -5.36 8.35 15.34
CA SER A 31 -5.02 6.96 14.99
C SER A 31 -4.60 6.81 13.54
N GLN A 32 -3.73 5.83 13.25
CA GLN A 32 -3.36 5.46 11.87
C GLN A 32 -4.58 5.15 11.00
N SER A 33 -5.61 4.52 11.58
CA SER A 33 -6.89 4.24 10.90
C SER A 33 -7.63 5.51 10.46
N ALA A 34 -7.54 6.60 11.25
CA ALA A 34 -8.14 7.89 10.91
C ALA A 34 -7.36 8.61 9.80
N ALA A 35 -6.02 8.51 9.82
CA ALA A 35 -5.17 8.98 8.73
C ALA A 35 -5.48 8.26 7.41
N ILE A 36 -5.56 6.93 7.45
CA ILE A 36 -5.88 6.08 6.29
C ILE A 36 -7.25 6.46 5.68
N LYS A 37 -8.29 6.61 6.51
CA LYS A 37 -9.63 7.01 6.04
C LYS A 37 -9.64 8.40 5.40
N SER A 38 -8.82 9.32 5.89
CA SER A 38 -8.71 10.68 5.33
C SER A 38 -7.89 10.75 4.04
N ILE A 39 -6.94 9.83 3.85
CA ILE A 39 -6.02 9.82 2.70
C ILE A 39 -6.54 8.95 1.55
N ALA A 40 -7.22 7.85 1.85
CA ALA A 40 -7.85 6.95 0.89
C ALA A 40 -8.62 7.68 -0.25
N PRO A 41 -9.57 8.60 0.05
CA PRO A 41 -10.31 9.33 -0.98
C PRO A 41 -9.44 10.30 -1.79
N LYS A 42 -8.32 10.83 -1.23
CA LYS A 42 -7.39 11.72 -1.95
C LYS A 42 -6.62 11.00 -3.06
N ILE A 43 -6.43 9.69 -2.90
CA ILE A 43 -5.74 8.83 -3.84
C ILE A 43 -6.72 8.11 -4.79
N GLY A 44 -8.01 8.10 -4.42
CA GLY A 44 -9.04 7.31 -5.10
C GLY A 44 -9.03 5.84 -4.72
N CYS A 45 -8.29 5.45 -3.68
CA CYS A 45 -8.21 4.08 -3.16
C CYS A 45 -9.23 3.83 -2.04
N GLY A 46 -9.60 2.57 -1.82
CA GLY A 46 -10.32 2.17 -0.61
C GLY A 46 -9.43 2.23 0.65
N PRO A 47 -9.98 2.52 1.83
CA PRO A 47 -9.23 2.57 3.08
C PRO A 47 -8.58 1.22 3.44
N ASP A 48 -9.24 0.10 3.17
CA ASP A 48 -8.67 -1.24 3.37
C ASP A 48 -7.47 -1.52 2.44
N THR A 49 -7.52 -1.04 1.19
CA THR A 49 -6.39 -1.14 0.25
C THR A 49 -5.18 -0.36 0.77
N LEU A 50 -5.40 0.87 1.22
CA LEU A 50 -4.34 1.71 1.77
C LEU A 50 -3.75 1.13 3.06
N ARG A 51 -4.59 0.56 3.94
CA ARG A 51 -4.13 -0.15 5.15
C ARG A 51 -3.23 -1.34 4.80
N ALA A 52 -3.59 -2.14 3.81
CA ALA A 52 -2.76 -3.26 3.35
C ALA A 52 -1.41 -2.79 2.77
N TRP A 53 -1.36 -1.60 2.18
CA TRP A 53 -0.11 -1.01 1.69
C TRP A 53 0.77 -0.50 2.81
N VAL A 54 0.21 0.20 3.80
CA VAL A 54 0.94 0.68 4.99
C VAL A 54 1.54 -0.50 5.75
N ARG A 55 0.74 -1.53 6.05
CA ARG A 55 1.22 -2.74 6.76
C ARG A 55 2.34 -3.47 6.02
N ARG A 56 2.33 -3.41 4.68
CA ARG A 56 3.43 -3.95 3.87
C ARG A 56 4.68 -3.09 3.96
N ALA A 57 4.52 -1.77 3.94
CA ALA A 57 5.63 -0.84 4.06
C ALA A 57 6.26 -0.88 5.46
N GLU A 58 5.48 -1.10 6.51
CA GLU A 58 6.01 -1.36 7.87
C GLU A 58 6.84 -2.65 7.91
N ALA A 59 6.38 -3.71 7.23
CA ALA A 59 7.14 -4.96 7.13
C ALA A 59 8.41 -4.83 6.28
N ASP A 60 8.41 -3.95 5.28
CA ASP A 60 9.56 -3.65 4.42
C ASP A 60 10.59 -2.74 5.13
N SER A 61 10.10 -1.72 5.86
CA SER A 61 10.91 -0.75 6.60
C SER A 61 11.58 -1.36 7.84
N GLY A 62 11.23 -2.59 8.22
CA GLY A 62 11.76 -3.30 9.38
C GLY A 62 12.46 -4.61 9.04
N ARG A 63 13.68 -4.54 8.48
CA ARG A 63 14.69 -5.62 8.45
C ARG A 63 14.48 -6.75 7.42
N ARG A 64 14.70 -6.50 6.13
CA ARG A 64 15.15 -7.55 5.19
C ARG A 64 15.97 -6.95 4.04
N ASP A 65 17.29 -7.10 4.16
CA ASP A 65 18.20 -7.05 3.04
C ASP A 65 17.78 -8.14 2.03
N GLY A 66 17.44 -7.75 0.81
CA GLY A 66 17.15 -8.67 -0.29
C GLY A 66 15.67 -8.98 -0.52
N VAL A 67 15.13 -8.43 -1.61
CA VAL A 67 13.97 -8.92 -2.37
C VAL A 67 12.60 -8.77 -1.68
N THR A 68 11.84 -7.70 -1.97
CA THR A 68 10.37 -7.83 -2.12
C THR A 68 9.71 -6.92 -3.17
N THR A 69 10.36 -6.67 -4.32
CA THR A 69 9.65 -6.24 -5.55
C THR A 69 9.35 -7.41 -6.49
N ALA A 70 9.97 -8.58 -6.28
CA ALA A 70 9.89 -9.73 -7.21
C ALA A 70 8.99 -10.92 -6.76
N GLU A 71 8.59 -11.03 -5.48
CA GLU A 71 7.93 -12.25 -4.95
C GLU A 71 6.50 -12.04 -4.43
N ARG A 72 5.60 -11.39 -5.19
CA ARG A 72 4.16 -11.45 -4.89
C ARG A 72 3.25 -11.86 -6.05
N ASP A 73 3.84 -12.59 -6.99
CA ASP A 73 3.10 -13.40 -7.97
C ASP A 73 2.46 -14.68 -7.34
N ARG A 74 2.53 -14.88 -6.01
CA ARG A 74 2.22 -16.18 -5.39
C ARG A 74 1.09 -16.29 -4.37
N ILE A 75 0.35 -15.22 -4.05
CA ILE A 75 -0.83 -15.33 -3.16
C ILE A 75 -2.06 -14.79 -3.92
N LYS A 76 -2.48 -15.42 -5.02
CA LYS A 76 -3.44 -16.54 -5.09
C LYS A 76 -3.89 -17.14 -3.74
N ALA A 77 -5.21 -17.25 -3.60
CA ALA A 77 -5.96 -17.82 -2.49
C ALA A 77 -6.21 -16.85 -1.31
N LEU A 78 -7.30 -16.10 -1.41
CA LEU A 78 -8.46 -16.25 -0.52
C LEU A 78 -9.39 -15.04 -0.77
N GLU A 79 -9.98 -15.00 -1.97
CA GLU A 79 -11.20 -14.24 -2.19
C GLU A 79 -12.36 -15.13 -1.71
N ARG A 80 -12.89 -14.79 -0.54
CA ARG A 80 -14.30 -14.94 -0.22
C ARG A 80 -14.79 -13.64 0.37
#